data_AF-A0A2E7ST85-F1
#
_entry.id   AF-A0A2E7ST85-F1
#
_cell.length_a   1.000
_cell.length_b   1.000
_cell.length_c   1.000
_cell.angle_alpha   90.00
_cell.angle_beta   90.00
_cell.angle_gamma   90.00
#
_symmetry.space_group_name_H-M   'P 1'
#
loop_
_entity.id
_entity.type
_entity.pdbx_description
1 polymer ?
#
loop_
_entity_poly.entity_id
_entity_poly.type
_entity_poly.pdbx_seq_one_letter_code
_entity_poly.pdbx_strand_id
1 'polypeptide(L)'
;MSVKIVDASIHEIQLKTRMPFKYGIATMTEVPMVFVTVEAEVDGKTATGTSSDLLPPKWFTKVPDDPIEKEIADMLRVIRRALGQALGQVGDSAFDLWRILYEKQAEWAKASQVPPLLAHFGTSLVERALIEATCRANNQALGQAITTGLLGFDPGEVHPILKGQAASSLLPSQPLAKVQARHTVGLGDPLSANQITEDDRIDDSLPQSLDQCIEAYGLRHFKIKINGDIQWDLERLKSVAKTIVQHAAGDYAFSLDGNEQFQSITSFRDHWNQLHNEPELDSFFEHLLFIEQPLHRDVALDEALK
;
A
#
# COMPACT_ATOMS: atom_id res chain seq x y z
N MET A 1 -6.10 17.65 -23.98
CA MET A 1 -7.44 17.28 -23.48
C MET A 1 -7.67 18.11 -22.25
N SER A 2 -8.41 19.20 -22.36
CA SER A 2 -8.58 20.08 -21.20
C SER A 2 -9.36 19.34 -20.12
N VAL A 3 -8.82 19.32 -18.90
CA VAL A 3 -9.44 18.74 -17.71
C VAL A 3 -9.59 19.81 -16.66
N LYS A 4 -10.78 19.96 -16.08
CA LYS A 4 -11.06 20.89 -14.99
C LYS A 4 -11.80 20.18 -13.86
N ILE A 5 -11.34 20.36 -12.62
CA ILE A 5 -12.10 19.90 -11.44
C ILE A 5 -13.14 20.94 -11.08
N VAL A 6 -14.42 20.56 -11.09
CA VAL A 6 -15.56 21.46 -10.88
C VAL A 6 -16.23 21.28 -9.53
N ASP A 7 -16.17 20.07 -8.96
CA ASP A 7 -16.62 19.79 -7.61
C ASP A 7 -15.79 18.68 -6.97
N ALA A 8 -15.73 18.67 -5.64
CA ALA A 8 -15.04 17.64 -4.89
C ALA A 8 -15.64 17.47 -3.49
N SER A 9 -15.82 16.23 -3.05
CA SER A 9 -16.35 15.92 -1.72
C SER A 9 -15.58 14.80 -1.03
N ILE A 10 -15.72 14.75 0.30
CA ILE A 10 -15.17 13.70 1.16
C ILE A 10 -16.30 13.11 2.00
N HIS A 11 -16.35 11.79 2.07
CA HIS A 11 -17.24 11.04 2.94
C HIS A 11 -16.43 10.11 3.83
N GLU A 12 -16.75 10.03 5.11
CA GLU A 12 -16.03 9.23 6.10
C GLU A 12 -16.97 8.17 6.68
N ILE A 13 -16.46 6.95 6.81
CA ILE A 13 -17.14 5.86 7.50
C ILE A 13 -16.21 5.25 8.55
N GLN A 14 -16.75 4.91 9.72
CA GLN A 14 -16.01 4.12 10.70
C GLN A 14 -16.11 2.64 10.40
N LEU A 15 -14.95 2.00 10.25
CA LEU A 15 -14.84 0.55 10.13
C LEU A 15 -14.35 -0.06 11.44
N LYS A 16 -14.82 -1.28 11.70
CA LYS A 16 -14.28 -2.17 12.73
C LYS A 16 -13.67 -3.38 12.04
N THR A 17 -12.44 -3.71 12.40
CA THR A 17 -11.79 -4.91 11.88
C THR A 17 -12.50 -6.14 12.41
N ARG A 18 -12.63 -7.18 11.59
CA ARG A 18 -13.16 -8.48 12.04
C ARG A 18 -12.32 -9.05 13.20
N MET A 19 -10.99 -9.00 13.07
CA MET A 19 -10.02 -9.40 14.09
C MET A 19 -8.98 -8.29 14.27
N PRO A 20 -8.39 -8.10 15.46
CA PRO A 20 -7.32 -7.13 15.67
C PRO A 20 -6.15 -7.37 14.71
N PHE A 21 -5.76 -6.36 13.93
CA PHE A 21 -4.64 -6.48 13.00
C PHE A 21 -3.37 -5.81 13.57
N LYS A 22 -2.31 -6.60 13.78
CA LYS A 22 -1.04 -6.13 14.36
C LYS A 22 0.00 -5.89 13.27
N TYR A 23 0.56 -4.68 13.22
CA TYR A 23 1.65 -4.31 12.32
C TYR A 23 2.59 -3.32 12.99
N GLY A 24 3.90 -3.56 12.89
CA GLY A 24 4.89 -2.76 13.60
C GLY A 24 4.54 -2.63 15.09
N ILE A 25 4.32 -1.40 15.54
CA ILE A 25 3.98 -1.07 16.93
C ILE A 25 2.47 -0.89 17.20
N ALA A 26 1.61 -1.03 16.19
CA ALA A 26 0.18 -0.74 16.29
C ALA A 26 -0.69 -2.01 16.27
N THR A 27 -1.79 -1.98 17.01
CA THR A 27 -2.90 -2.94 16.89
C THR A 27 -4.14 -2.19 16.44
N MET A 28 -4.64 -2.50 15.24
CA MET A 28 -5.80 -1.84 14.65
C MET A 28 -7.05 -2.68 14.88
N THR A 29 -8.01 -2.12 15.62
CA THR A 29 -9.36 -2.70 15.82
C THR A 29 -10.46 -1.87 15.18
N GLU A 30 -10.22 -0.57 15.04
CA GLU A 30 -11.10 0.40 14.40
C GLU A 30 -10.26 1.31 13.51
N VAL A 31 -10.79 1.67 12.35
CA VAL A 31 -10.09 2.51 11.39
C VAL A 31 -11.10 3.29 10.55
N PRO A 32 -10.94 4.62 10.42
CA PRO A 32 -11.75 5.37 9.47
C PRO A 32 -11.39 5.01 8.05
N MET A 33 -12.40 4.97 7.19
CA MET A 33 -12.23 4.93 5.74
C MET A 33 -12.82 6.19 5.15
N VAL A 34 -12.09 6.80 4.23
CA VAL A 34 -12.53 7.98 3.49
C VAL A 34 -12.82 7.60 2.04
N PHE A 35 -13.87 8.21 1.50
CA PHE A 35 -14.17 8.24 0.07
C PHE A 35 -14.02 9.67 -0.39
N VAL A 36 -13.27 9.87 -1.46
CA VAL A 36 -13.14 11.15 -2.15
C VAL A 36 -13.81 11.03 -3.50
N THR A 37 -14.71 11.96 -3.78
CA THR A 37 -15.36 12.06 -5.09
C THR A 37 -14.91 13.35 -5.76
N VAL A 38 -14.53 13.26 -7.02
CA VAL A 38 -14.13 14.39 -7.87
C VAL A 38 -15.01 14.41 -9.10
N GLU A 39 -15.70 15.53 -9.32
CA GLU A 39 -16.37 15.82 -10.58
C GLU A 39 -15.44 16.65 -11.46
N ALA A 40 -15.21 16.19 -12.68
CA ALA A 40 -14.36 16.84 -13.64
C ALA A 40 -15.07 17.06 -14.98
N GLU A 41 -14.81 18.21 -15.60
CA GLU A 41 -15.11 18.49 -16.99
C GLU A 41 -13.89 18.10 -17.84
N VAL A 42 -14.09 17.20 -18.80
CA VAL A 42 -13.06 16.62 -19.66
C VAL A 42 -13.47 16.84 -21.12
N ASP A 43 -12.78 17.73 -21.81
CA ASP A 43 -13.13 18.20 -23.17
C ASP A 43 -14.64 18.53 -23.30
N GLY A 44 -15.19 19.24 -22.30
CA GLY A 44 -16.59 19.68 -22.26
C GLY A 44 -17.59 18.62 -21.80
N LYS A 45 -17.15 17.41 -21.43
CA LYS A 45 -18.00 16.37 -20.84
C LYS A 45 -17.77 16.26 -19.35
N THR A 46 -18.84 16.28 -18.57
CA THR A 46 -18.75 16.08 -17.13
C THR A 46 -18.78 14.61 -16.77
N ALA A 47 -17.87 14.18 -15.90
CA ALA A 47 -17.89 12.86 -15.29
C ALA A 47 -17.38 12.92 -13.84
N THR A 48 -17.81 11.93 -13.06
CA THR A 48 -17.44 11.80 -11.66
C THR A 48 -16.59 10.56 -11.46
N GLY A 49 -15.50 10.70 -10.72
CA GLY A 49 -14.67 9.60 -10.26
C GLY A 49 -14.56 9.59 -8.74
N THR A 50 -14.18 8.43 -8.20
CA THR A 50 -14.12 8.14 -6.78
C THR A 50 -12.81 7.45 -6.44
N SER A 51 -12.26 7.79 -5.29
CA SER A 51 -11.14 7.08 -4.67
C SER A 51 -11.47 6.83 -3.20
N SER A 52 -10.80 5.87 -2.61
CA SER A 52 -10.96 5.60 -1.18
C SER A 52 -9.68 5.08 -0.56
N ASP A 53 -9.55 5.29 0.74
CA ASP A 53 -8.47 4.74 1.52
C ASP A 53 -8.83 4.65 3.00
N LEU A 54 -8.08 3.83 3.73
CA LEU A 54 -8.12 3.83 5.18
C LEU A 54 -7.32 5.03 5.72
N LEU A 55 -7.59 5.41 6.96
CA LEU A 55 -6.76 6.33 7.74
C LEU A 55 -5.92 5.53 8.75
N PRO A 56 -4.87 4.80 8.30
CA PRO A 56 -4.16 3.86 9.15
C PRO A 56 -3.33 4.60 10.21
N PRO A 57 -3.49 4.28 11.50
CA PRO A 57 -2.63 4.82 12.53
C PRO A 57 -1.19 4.35 12.35
N LYS A 58 -0.24 5.18 12.78
CA LYS A 58 1.20 4.90 12.88
C LYS A 58 1.87 4.53 11.57
N TRP A 59 1.29 4.90 10.42
CA TRP A 59 1.85 4.56 9.11
C TRP A 59 2.70 5.68 8.49
N PHE A 60 2.18 6.91 8.49
CA PHE A 60 2.80 8.03 7.77
C PHE A 60 4.02 8.62 8.48
N THR A 61 3.89 8.94 9.77
CA THR A 61 4.93 9.63 10.56
C THR A 61 5.67 8.72 11.53
N LYS A 62 5.08 7.58 11.92
CA LYS A 62 5.66 6.58 12.86
C LYS A 62 6.15 7.17 14.19
N VAL A 63 5.59 8.29 14.65
CA VAL A 63 5.96 8.91 15.93
C VAL A 63 5.27 8.16 17.06
N PRO A 64 5.98 7.44 17.95
CA PRO A 64 5.32 6.56 18.93
C PRO A 64 4.36 7.31 19.87
N ASP A 65 4.77 8.49 20.34
CA ASP A 65 4.07 9.26 21.37
C ASP A 65 2.87 10.08 20.86
N ASP A 66 2.67 10.17 19.54
CA ASP A 66 1.52 10.91 18.97
C ASP A 66 0.20 10.16 19.27
N PRO A 67 -0.88 10.83 19.68
CA PRO A 67 -2.19 10.18 19.78
C PRO A 67 -2.72 9.74 18.42
N ILE A 68 -3.46 8.63 18.36
CA ILE A 68 -4.06 8.12 17.11
C ILE A 68 -5.00 9.16 16.48
N GLU A 69 -5.77 9.87 17.31
CA GLU A 69 -6.73 10.89 16.88
C GLU A 69 -6.03 12.05 16.19
N LYS A 70 -4.82 12.40 16.66
CA LYS A 70 -3.99 13.45 16.03
C LYS A 70 -3.57 13.01 14.63
N GLU A 71 -3.13 11.77 14.45
CA GLU A 71 -2.70 11.27 13.14
C GLU A 71 -3.86 11.18 12.14
N ILE A 72 -5.04 10.76 12.60
CA ILE A 72 -6.28 10.80 11.81
C ILE A 72 -6.61 12.24 11.40
N ALA A 73 -6.55 13.19 12.34
CA ALA A 73 -6.78 14.60 12.04
C ALA A 73 -5.77 15.16 11.04
N ASP A 74 -4.50 14.76 11.15
CA ASP A 74 -3.43 15.15 10.24
C ASP A 74 -3.66 14.58 8.82
N MET A 75 -4.09 13.33 8.69
CA MET A 75 -4.49 12.72 7.41
C MET A 75 -5.70 13.45 6.79
N LEU A 76 -6.74 13.73 7.57
CA LEU A 76 -7.90 14.48 7.08
C LEU A 76 -7.53 15.92 6.68
N ARG A 77 -6.57 16.55 7.38
CA ARG A 77 -6.07 17.90 7.05
C ARG A 77 -5.43 17.93 5.67
N VAL A 78 -4.55 16.98 5.35
CA VAL A 78 -3.87 16.95 4.04
C VAL A 78 -4.83 16.62 2.90
N ILE A 79 -5.85 15.78 3.14
CA ILE A 79 -6.89 15.47 2.15
C ILE A 79 -7.75 16.70 1.85
N ARG A 80 -8.30 17.35 2.89
CA ARG A 80 -9.11 18.57 2.73
C ARG A 80 -8.31 19.69 2.05
N ARG A 81 -7.01 19.78 2.35
CA ARG A 81 -6.11 20.74 1.69
C ARG A 81 -5.99 20.44 0.19
N ALA A 82 -5.72 19.20 -0.18
CA ALA A 82 -5.59 18.81 -1.58
C ALA A 82 -6.91 19.05 -2.36
N LEU A 83 -8.06 18.70 -1.79
CA LEU A 83 -9.37 18.97 -2.42
C LEU A 83 -9.61 20.47 -2.62
N GLY A 84 -9.34 21.28 -1.60
CA GLY A 84 -9.48 22.74 -1.70
C GLY A 84 -8.53 23.37 -2.72
N GLN A 85 -7.32 22.82 -2.89
CA GLN A 85 -6.38 23.28 -3.91
C GLN A 85 -6.76 22.82 -5.32
N ALA A 86 -7.38 21.65 -5.44
CA ALA A 86 -7.80 21.04 -6.69
C ALA A 86 -9.03 21.71 -7.32
N LEU A 87 -9.94 22.24 -6.49
CA LEU A 87 -11.18 22.86 -6.97
C LEU A 87 -10.90 24.04 -7.90
N GLY A 88 -11.49 23.99 -9.10
CA GLY A 88 -11.32 25.00 -10.13
C GLY A 88 -9.98 24.95 -10.88
N GLN A 89 -9.07 24.02 -10.54
CA GLN A 89 -7.85 23.81 -11.33
C GLN A 89 -8.17 23.28 -12.71
N VAL A 90 -7.35 23.68 -13.67
CA VAL A 90 -7.40 23.25 -15.07
C VAL A 90 -6.02 22.74 -15.46
N GLY A 91 -5.97 21.67 -16.24
CA GLY A 91 -4.76 21.16 -16.86
C GLY A 91 -5.02 20.71 -18.30
N ASP A 92 -3.96 20.63 -19.10
CA ASP A 92 -4.01 20.16 -20.49
C ASP A 92 -4.23 18.64 -20.62
N SER A 93 -4.17 17.95 -19.47
CA SER A 93 -4.49 16.55 -19.25
C SER A 93 -4.74 16.28 -17.75
N ALA A 94 -5.19 15.07 -17.41
CA ALA A 94 -5.30 14.65 -16.02
C ALA A 94 -3.94 14.62 -15.31
N PHE A 95 -2.88 14.22 -16.01
CA PHE A 95 -1.51 14.23 -15.51
C PHE A 95 -1.00 15.64 -15.21
N ASP A 96 -1.22 16.59 -16.13
CA ASP A 96 -0.79 17.99 -15.93
C ASP A 96 -1.51 18.64 -14.74
N LEU A 97 -2.82 18.39 -14.60
CA LEU A 97 -3.58 18.89 -13.45
C LEU A 97 -3.04 18.28 -12.15
N TRP A 98 -2.77 16.98 -12.12
CA TRP A 98 -2.16 16.33 -10.96
C TRP A 98 -0.80 16.94 -10.61
N ARG A 99 0.06 17.23 -11.58
CA ARG A 99 1.35 17.88 -11.32
C ARG A 99 1.20 19.26 -10.68
N ILE A 100 0.30 20.08 -11.21
CA ILE A 100 -0.02 21.40 -10.63
C ILE A 100 -0.45 21.24 -9.17
N LEU A 101 -1.32 20.25 -8.89
CA LEU A 101 -1.76 19.97 -7.53
C LEU A 101 -0.63 19.46 -6.64
N TYR A 102 0.20 18.56 -7.15
CA TYR A 102 1.35 17.99 -6.46
C TYR A 102 2.31 19.08 -6.01
N GLU A 103 2.69 19.99 -6.91
CA GLU A 103 3.57 21.12 -6.62
C GLU A 103 2.97 22.06 -5.56
N LYS A 104 1.69 22.44 -5.72
CA LYS A 104 0.98 23.29 -4.74
C LYS A 104 0.86 22.65 -3.36
N GLN A 105 0.67 21.32 -3.30
CA GLN A 105 0.62 20.60 -2.03
C GLN A 105 2.02 20.52 -1.41
N ALA A 106 3.06 20.28 -2.21
CA ALA A 106 4.45 20.21 -1.75
C ALA A 106 4.93 21.56 -1.18
N GLU A 107 4.64 22.67 -1.85
CA GLU A 107 4.93 24.02 -1.37
C GLU A 107 4.27 24.30 -0.02
N TRP A 108 2.96 24.00 0.08
CA TRP A 108 2.22 24.16 1.32
C TRP A 108 2.77 23.26 2.44
N ALA A 109 3.10 22.01 2.13
CA ALA A 109 3.62 21.04 3.08
C ALA A 109 4.97 21.48 3.63
N LYS A 110 5.87 21.98 2.77
CA LYS A 110 7.16 22.56 3.18
C LYS A 110 6.97 23.74 4.12
N ALA A 111 6.08 24.68 3.79
CA ALA A 111 5.79 25.83 4.63
C ALA A 111 5.13 25.44 5.97
N SER A 112 4.36 24.35 5.98
CA SER A 112 3.62 23.87 7.15
C SER A 112 4.34 22.75 7.92
N GLN A 113 5.59 22.43 7.56
CA GLN A 113 6.40 21.35 8.12
C GLN A 113 5.69 19.99 8.13
N VAL A 114 4.89 19.70 7.09
CA VAL A 114 4.22 18.42 6.91
C VAL A 114 5.14 17.48 6.12
N PRO A 115 5.42 16.26 6.61
CA PRO A 115 6.24 15.30 5.89
C PRO A 115 5.66 14.98 4.50
N PRO A 116 6.51 14.86 3.45
CA PRO A 116 6.03 14.66 2.06
C PRO A 116 5.11 13.45 1.89
N LEU A 117 5.43 12.31 2.53
CA LEU A 117 4.60 11.10 2.45
C LEU A 117 3.17 11.35 2.95
N LEU A 118 3.02 12.09 4.06
CA LEU A 118 1.72 12.48 4.58
C LEU A 118 1.05 13.50 3.67
N ALA A 119 1.77 14.54 3.25
CA ALA A 119 1.21 15.58 2.38
C ALA A 119 0.59 15.01 1.08
N HIS A 120 1.28 14.07 0.44
CA HIS A 120 0.85 13.49 -0.83
C HIS A 120 -0.18 12.37 -0.70
N PHE A 121 -0.55 11.97 0.52
CA PHE A 121 -1.75 11.16 0.74
C PHE A 121 -3.02 11.89 0.26
N GLY A 122 -3.07 13.22 0.45
CA GLY A 122 -4.18 14.03 -0.07
C GLY A 122 -4.21 14.07 -1.59
N THR A 123 -3.05 14.29 -2.25
CA THR A 123 -3.00 14.37 -3.71
C THR A 123 -3.31 13.03 -4.38
N SER A 124 -2.91 11.91 -3.79
CA SER A 124 -3.17 10.57 -4.37
C SER A 124 -4.66 10.21 -4.40
N LEU A 125 -5.46 10.70 -3.44
CA LEU A 125 -6.91 10.53 -3.46
C LEU A 125 -7.55 11.36 -4.59
N VAL A 126 -7.14 12.61 -4.75
CA VAL A 126 -7.63 13.46 -5.86
C VAL A 126 -7.22 12.88 -7.21
N GLU A 127 -5.98 12.43 -7.35
CA GLU A 127 -5.42 11.83 -8.56
C GLU A 127 -6.24 10.61 -9.02
N ARG A 128 -6.46 9.63 -8.13
CA ARG A 128 -7.20 8.41 -8.46
C ARG A 128 -8.64 8.72 -8.89
N ALA A 129 -9.31 9.65 -8.20
CA ALA A 129 -10.66 10.07 -8.56
C ALA A 129 -10.68 10.83 -9.90
N LEU A 130 -9.70 11.69 -10.17
CA LEU A 130 -9.55 12.40 -11.44
C LEU A 130 -9.29 11.45 -12.62
N ILE A 131 -8.42 10.45 -12.42
CA ILE A 131 -8.16 9.39 -13.40
C ILE A 131 -9.45 8.65 -13.74
N GLU A 132 -10.24 8.25 -12.74
CA GLU A 132 -11.50 7.56 -12.98
C GLU A 132 -12.51 8.46 -13.71
N ALA A 133 -12.65 9.73 -13.32
CA ALA A 133 -13.50 10.71 -14.01
C ALA A 133 -13.12 10.85 -15.48
N THR A 134 -11.82 10.97 -15.77
CA THR A 134 -11.27 11.08 -17.14
C THR A 134 -11.55 9.83 -17.96
N CYS A 135 -11.38 8.65 -17.38
CA CYS A 135 -11.70 7.36 -17.99
C CYS A 135 -13.20 7.27 -18.32
N ARG A 136 -14.08 7.65 -17.38
CA ARG A 136 -15.53 7.61 -17.55
C ARG A 136 -16.03 8.59 -18.62
N ALA A 137 -15.53 9.82 -18.65
CA ALA A 137 -15.88 10.82 -19.67
C ALA A 137 -15.59 10.34 -21.11
N ASN A 138 -14.59 9.46 -21.25
CA ASN A 138 -14.13 8.92 -22.54
C ASN A 138 -14.55 7.48 -22.79
N ASN A 139 -15.29 6.85 -21.86
CA ASN A 139 -15.67 5.44 -21.92
C ASN A 139 -14.47 4.49 -22.18
N GLN A 140 -13.36 4.71 -21.47
CA GLN A 140 -12.15 3.88 -21.55
C GLN A 140 -11.82 3.25 -20.20
N ALA A 141 -11.34 2.01 -20.21
CA ALA A 141 -10.74 1.39 -19.02
C ALA A 141 -9.34 1.98 -18.74
N LEU A 142 -8.89 1.97 -17.48
CA LEU A 142 -7.61 2.54 -17.07
C LEU A 142 -6.41 2.08 -17.93
N GLY A 143 -6.31 0.78 -18.20
CA GLY A 143 -5.20 0.24 -19.02
C GLY A 143 -5.19 0.79 -20.45
N GLN A 144 -6.38 1.05 -21.02
CA GLN A 144 -6.49 1.69 -22.33
C GLN A 144 -6.13 3.18 -22.22
N ALA A 145 -6.65 3.87 -21.21
CA ALA A 145 -6.38 5.30 -20.98
C ALA A 145 -4.87 5.59 -20.81
N ILE A 146 -4.12 4.69 -20.17
CA ILE A 146 -2.67 4.80 -20.04
C ILE A 146 -1.99 4.59 -21.39
N THR A 147 -2.33 3.52 -22.12
CA THR A 147 -1.63 3.13 -23.36
C THR A 147 -2.01 3.98 -24.57
N THR A 148 -3.20 4.57 -24.60
CA THR A 148 -3.64 5.51 -25.64
C THR A 148 -3.11 6.93 -25.41
N GLY A 149 -2.51 7.19 -24.24
CA GLY A 149 -2.08 8.54 -23.85
C GLY A 149 -3.21 9.45 -23.39
N LEU A 150 -4.42 8.93 -23.17
CA LEU A 150 -5.60 9.69 -22.74
C LEU A 150 -5.32 10.56 -21.51
N LEU A 151 -4.61 10.01 -20.53
CA LEU A 151 -4.33 10.69 -19.27
C LEU A 151 -3.25 11.78 -19.39
N GLY A 152 -2.54 11.86 -20.52
CA GLY A 152 -1.38 12.73 -20.71
C GLY A 152 -0.13 12.33 -19.91
N PHE A 153 -0.09 11.08 -19.41
CA PHE A 153 1.03 10.59 -18.60
C PHE A 153 2.35 10.60 -19.38
N ASP A 154 3.32 11.37 -18.90
CA ASP A 154 4.68 11.42 -19.41
C ASP A 154 5.66 10.76 -18.42
N PRO A 155 6.17 9.54 -18.73
CA PRO A 155 7.16 8.86 -17.90
C PRO A 155 8.44 9.68 -17.67
N GLY A 156 8.83 10.52 -18.62
CA GLY A 156 10.05 11.34 -18.56
C GLY A 156 10.00 12.41 -17.48
N GLU A 157 8.80 12.87 -17.13
CA GLU A 157 8.58 13.84 -16.05
C GLU A 157 8.63 13.19 -14.66
N VAL A 158 8.55 11.85 -14.59
CA VAL A 158 8.71 11.09 -13.34
C VAL A 158 10.17 10.71 -13.10
N HIS A 159 10.87 10.22 -14.15
CA HIS A 159 12.28 9.84 -14.02
C HIS A 159 13.06 10.08 -15.32
N PRO A 160 14.27 10.70 -15.27
CA PRO A 160 15.03 11.06 -16.47
C PRO A 160 15.36 9.90 -17.41
N ILE A 161 15.55 8.69 -16.88
CA ILE A 161 15.83 7.48 -17.69
C ILE A 161 14.67 7.12 -18.65
N LEU A 162 13.46 7.57 -18.34
CA LEU A 162 12.25 7.29 -19.12
C LEU A 162 11.96 8.40 -20.15
N LYS A 163 12.83 9.40 -20.28
CA LYS A 163 12.64 10.52 -21.21
C LYS A 163 12.45 10.02 -22.64
N GLY A 164 11.36 10.46 -23.28
CA GLY A 164 11.00 10.07 -24.64
C GLY A 164 10.37 8.67 -24.77
N GLN A 165 10.17 7.95 -23.67
CA GLN A 165 9.42 6.69 -23.67
C GLN A 165 7.92 6.96 -23.58
N ALA A 166 7.12 6.21 -24.34
CA ALA A 166 5.68 6.22 -24.21
C ALA A 166 5.23 5.09 -23.27
N ALA A 167 4.16 5.29 -22.51
CA ALA A 167 3.63 4.21 -21.66
C ALA A 167 3.27 2.95 -22.47
N SER A 168 2.80 3.10 -23.71
CA SER A 168 2.51 2.01 -24.63
C SER A 168 3.72 1.22 -25.12
N SER A 169 4.92 1.80 -25.09
CA SER A 169 6.16 1.06 -25.41
C SER A 169 6.72 0.30 -24.21
N LEU A 170 6.29 0.65 -23.00
CA LEU A 170 6.76 0.07 -21.73
C LEU A 170 5.80 -0.99 -21.17
N LEU A 171 4.52 -0.96 -21.56
CA LEU A 171 3.46 -1.79 -21.00
C LEU A 171 2.89 -2.77 -22.04
N PRO A 172 2.35 -3.93 -21.60
CA PRO A 172 1.64 -4.82 -22.50
C PRO A 172 0.40 -4.15 -23.09
N SER A 173 0.04 -4.53 -24.32
CA SER A 173 -1.12 -3.95 -25.04
C SER A 173 -2.47 -4.30 -24.42
N GLN A 174 -2.52 -5.31 -23.56
CA GLN A 174 -3.71 -5.72 -22.81
C GLN A 174 -3.34 -5.94 -21.34
N PRO A 175 -4.18 -5.53 -20.38
CA PRO A 175 -3.99 -5.86 -18.97
C PRO A 175 -3.96 -7.37 -18.73
N LEU A 176 -3.26 -7.79 -17.68
CA LEU A 176 -3.27 -9.18 -17.24
C LEU A 176 -4.67 -9.56 -16.74
N ALA A 177 -5.17 -10.72 -17.18
CA ALA A 177 -6.48 -11.23 -16.77
C ALA A 177 -6.50 -11.76 -15.32
N LYS A 178 -5.33 -11.96 -14.71
CA LYS A 178 -5.16 -12.54 -13.37
C LYS A 178 -3.99 -11.87 -12.65
N VAL A 179 -4.13 -11.73 -11.34
CA VAL A 179 -3.07 -11.29 -10.43
C VAL A 179 -2.92 -12.32 -9.31
N GLN A 180 -1.72 -12.45 -8.77
CA GLN A 180 -1.47 -13.28 -7.59
C GLN A 180 -1.64 -12.44 -6.34
N ALA A 181 -2.57 -12.82 -5.47
CA ALA A 181 -2.71 -12.22 -4.15
C ALA A 181 -1.72 -12.87 -3.18
N ARG A 182 -0.98 -12.05 -2.41
CA ARG A 182 -0.13 -12.51 -1.32
C ARG A 182 -0.89 -12.37 0.00
N HIS A 183 -1.13 -13.48 0.68
CA HIS A 183 -1.73 -13.46 2.02
C HIS A 183 -0.69 -12.97 3.04
N THR A 184 -1.00 -11.90 3.77
CA THR A 184 -0.09 -11.40 4.80
C THR A 184 -0.24 -12.24 6.05
N VAL A 185 0.86 -12.83 6.52
CA VAL A 185 0.97 -13.52 7.80
C VAL A 185 1.59 -12.54 8.80
N GLY A 186 0.75 -11.99 9.66
CA GLY A 186 1.11 -11.05 10.70
C GLY A 186 1.92 -11.67 11.83
N LEU A 187 2.55 -10.82 12.65
CA LEU A 187 3.40 -11.24 13.76
C LEU A 187 2.62 -12.04 14.83
N GLY A 188 1.33 -11.72 15.00
CA GLY A 188 0.47 -12.33 16.01
C GLY A 188 -0.63 -13.24 15.46
N ASP A 189 -0.66 -13.48 14.14
CA ASP A 189 -1.76 -14.22 13.53
C ASP A 189 -1.75 -15.69 14.01
N PRO A 190 -2.90 -16.28 14.32
CA PRO A 190 -2.97 -17.69 14.67
C PRO A 190 -2.63 -18.53 13.43
N LEU A 191 -1.69 -19.45 13.57
CA LEU A 191 -1.26 -20.35 12.50
C LEU A 191 -2.17 -21.57 12.38
N SER A 192 -2.84 -21.93 13.48
CA SER A 192 -3.76 -23.05 13.54
C SER A 192 -4.94 -22.78 14.46
N ALA A 193 -6.04 -23.49 14.24
CA ALA A 193 -7.29 -23.26 14.97
C ALA A 193 -7.19 -23.42 16.50
N ASN A 194 -6.24 -24.23 16.98
CA ASN A 194 -5.98 -24.43 18.41
C ASN A 194 -5.24 -23.26 19.09
N GLN A 195 -4.70 -22.30 18.31
CA GLN A 195 -4.10 -21.08 18.85
C GLN A 195 -5.15 -19.99 19.10
N ILE A 196 -6.41 -20.24 18.73
CA ILE A 196 -7.53 -19.31 18.90
C ILE A 196 -8.25 -19.68 20.20
N THR A 197 -8.32 -18.72 21.11
CA THR A 197 -9.05 -18.88 22.37
C THR A 197 -10.56 -18.89 22.12
N GLU A 198 -11.35 -19.42 23.05
CA GLU A 198 -12.82 -19.36 22.92
C GLU A 198 -13.34 -17.91 22.93
N ASP A 199 -12.70 -17.01 23.67
CA ASP A 199 -13.08 -15.59 23.72
C ASP A 199 -12.74 -14.85 22.41
N ASP A 200 -11.72 -15.28 21.69
CA ASP A 200 -11.31 -14.72 20.39
C ASP A 200 -12.02 -15.38 19.20
N ARG A 201 -12.85 -16.40 19.42
CA ARG A 201 -13.54 -17.14 18.35
C ARG A 201 -14.71 -16.31 17.78
N ILE A 202 -14.70 -16.09 16.47
CA ILE A 202 -15.77 -15.39 15.75
C ILE A 202 -16.62 -16.41 14.99
N ASP A 203 -17.93 -16.36 15.21
CA ASP A 203 -18.92 -17.23 14.56
C ASP A 203 -19.54 -16.53 13.34
N ASP A 204 -18.74 -16.36 12.28
CA ASP A 204 -19.18 -15.74 11.01
C ASP A 204 -18.83 -16.58 9.77
N SER A 205 -18.52 -17.86 9.96
CA SER A 205 -18.15 -18.85 8.93
C SER A 205 -16.84 -18.59 8.16
N LEU A 206 -16.13 -17.50 8.44
CA LEU A 206 -14.87 -17.19 7.77
C LEU A 206 -13.68 -17.83 8.51
N PRO A 207 -12.63 -18.29 7.79
CA PRO A 207 -11.42 -18.81 8.43
C PRO A 207 -10.74 -17.74 9.29
N GLN A 208 -10.07 -18.16 10.36
CA GLN A 208 -9.40 -17.25 11.30
C GLN A 208 -7.91 -17.53 11.44
N SER A 209 -7.48 -18.77 11.20
CA SER A 209 -6.09 -19.20 11.28
C SER A 209 -5.49 -19.45 9.90
N LEU A 210 -4.17 -19.42 9.81
CA LEU A 210 -3.45 -19.56 8.53
C LEU A 210 -3.78 -20.88 7.83
N ASP A 211 -3.80 -22.01 8.53
CA ASP A 211 -4.20 -23.31 8.00
C ASP A 211 -5.60 -23.28 7.36
N GLN A 212 -6.59 -22.76 8.08
CA GLN A 212 -7.96 -22.60 7.61
C GLN A 212 -8.04 -21.65 6.39
N CYS A 213 -7.27 -20.56 6.40
CA CYS A 213 -7.20 -19.63 5.28
C CYS A 213 -6.59 -20.28 4.04
N ILE A 214 -5.53 -21.09 4.20
CA ILE A 214 -4.89 -21.82 3.10
C ILE A 214 -5.90 -22.79 2.47
N GLU A 215 -6.59 -23.58 3.30
CA GLU A 215 -7.56 -24.58 2.84
C GLU A 215 -8.79 -23.94 2.19
N ALA A 216 -9.35 -22.90 2.81
CA ALA A 216 -10.56 -22.25 2.32
C ALA A 216 -10.34 -21.47 1.02
N TYR A 217 -9.19 -20.79 0.88
CA TYR A 217 -8.93 -19.87 -0.23
C TYR A 217 -7.93 -20.41 -1.26
N GLY A 218 -7.32 -21.57 -1.03
CA GLY A 218 -6.31 -22.14 -1.91
C GLY A 218 -5.06 -21.27 -2.01
N LEU A 219 -4.63 -20.69 -0.88
CA LEU A 219 -3.52 -19.74 -0.84
C LEU A 219 -2.21 -20.38 -1.28
N ARG A 220 -1.47 -19.68 -2.14
CA ARG A 220 -0.15 -20.13 -2.65
C ARG A 220 0.95 -19.09 -2.48
N HIS A 221 0.61 -17.83 -2.21
CA HIS A 221 1.61 -16.78 -2.07
C HIS A 221 1.42 -16.07 -0.74
N PHE A 222 2.52 -15.84 -0.03
CA PHE A 222 2.50 -15.30 1.33
C PHE A 222 3.43 -14.10 1.48
N LYS A 223 3.08 -13.19 2.40
CA LYS A 223 3.97 -12.14 2.91
C LYS A 223 4.11 -12.33 4.41
N ILE A 224 5.27 -12.78 4.86
CA ILE A 224 5.50 -13.18 6.24
C ILE A 224 6.21 -12.04 6.96
N LYS A 225 5.59 -11.49 8.02
CA LYS A 225 6.19 -10.43 8.83
C LYS A 225 7.32 -11.00 9.70
N ILE A 226 8.42 -10.26 9.77
CA ILE A 226 9.51 -10.44 10.76
C ILE A 226 9.62 -9.18 11.62
N ASN A 227 10.11 -9.30 12.85
CA ASN A 227 10.19 -8.19 13.80
C ASN A 227 11.62 -7.73 14.12
N GLY A 228 12.66 -8.42 13.64
CA GLY A 228 14.06 -8.05 13.84
C GLY A 228 14.69 -8.62 15.11
N ASP A 229 13.91 -9.27 15.98
CA ASP A 229 14.42 -10.11 17.06
C ASP A 229 14.71 -11.50 16.50
N ILE A 230 16.00 -11.86 16.42
CA ILE A 230 16.40 -13.11 15.77
C ILE A 230 15.83 -14.36 16.46
N GLN A 231 15.73 -14.37 17.78
CA GLN A 231 15.22 -15.54 18.50
C GLN A 231 13.72 -15.68 18.25
N TRP A 232 12.99 -14.57 18.29
CA TRP A 232 11.56 -14.56 18.01
C TRP A 232 11.27 -14.93 16.55
N ASP A 233 12.00 -14.32 15.61
CA ASP A 233 11.82 -14.52 14.18
C ASP A 233 12.12 -15.98 13.77
N LEU A 234 13.17 -16.61 14.32
CA LEU A 234 13.46 -18.02 14.07
C LEU A 234 12.30 -18.92 14.49
N GLU A 235 11.83 -18.80 15.74
CA GLU A 235 10.74 -19.63 16.27
C GLU A 235 9.43 -19.43 15.50
N ARG A 236 9.11 -18.17 15.19
CA ARG A 236 7.92 -17.82 14.42
C ARG A 236 8.01 -18.37 13.00
N LEU A 237 9.14 -18.16 12.32
CA LEU A 237 9.30 -18.54 10.93
C LEU A 237 9.28 -20.07 10.76
N LYS A 238 9.89 -20.84 11.68
CA LYS A 238 9.76 -22.30 11.72
C LYS A 238 8.31 -22.74 11.82
N SER A 239 7.54 -22.10 12.70
CA SER A 239 6.13 -22.40 12.88
C SER A 239 5.30 -22.07 11.63
N VAL A 240 5.52 -20.91 11.02
CA VAL A 240 4.86 -20.50 9.77
C VAL A 240 5.22 -21.45 8.62
N ALA A 241 6.51 -21.77 8.47
CA ALA A 241 6.99 -22.68 7.45
C ALA A 241 6.33 -24.05 7.56
N LYS A 242 6.26 -24.61 8.78
CA LYS A 242 5.56 -25.88 9.05
C LYS A 242 4.09 -25.83 8.62
N THR A 243 3.36 -24.78 8.98
CA THR A 243 1.95 -24.62 8.59
C THR A 243 1.79 -24.52 7.07
N ILE A 244 2.61 -23.70 6.40
CA ILE A 244 2.53 -23.54 4.94
C ILE A 244 2.86 -24.86 4.24
N VAL A 245 3.95 -25.53 4.60
CA VAL A 245 4.37 -26.81 4.00
C VAL A 245 3.30 -27.89 4.20
N GLN A 246 2.61 -27.89 5.33
CA GLN A 246 1.60 -28.90 5.64
C GLN A 246 0.29 -28.67 4.87
N HIS A 247 -0.15 -27.42 4.68
CA HIS A 247 -1.49 -27.11 4.17
C HIS A 247 -1.51 -26.55 2.75
N ALA A 248 -0.44 -25.90 2.28
CA ALA A 248 -0.39 -25.30 0.95
C ALA A 248 0.08 -26.29 -0.12
N ALA A 249 -0.23 -26.01 -1.38
CA ALA A 249 0.36 -26.73 -2.50
C ALA A 249 1.88 -26.50 -2.55
N GLY A 250 2.65 -27.51 -2.95
CA GLY A 250 4.13 -27.46 -2.94
C GLY A 250 4.77 -26.44 -3.88
N ASP A 251 3.98 -25.72 -4.69
CA ASP A 251 4.43 -24.61 -5.53
C ASP A 251 4.17 -23.23 -4.89
N TYR A 252 4.18 -23.16 -3.55
CA TYR A 252 4.01 -21.90 -2.84
C TYR A 252 5.23 -20.98 -3.01
N ALA A 253 5.03 -19.69 -2.76
CA ALA A 253 6.10 -18.70 -2.73
C ALA A 253 5.84 -17.65 -1.65
N PHE A 254 6.89 -17.03 -1.13
CA PHE A 254 6.71 -15.98 -0.11
C PHE A 254 7.74 -14.87 -0.19
N SER A 255 7.41 -13.74 0.43
CA SER A 255 8.35 -12.70 0.79
C SER A 255 8.42 -12.55 2.30
N LEU A 256 9.58 -12.20 2.83
CA LEU A 256 9.67 -11.69 4.20
C LEU A 256 9.41 -10.18 4.19
N ASP A 257 8.83 -9.64 5.25
CA ASP A 257 8.55 -8.21 5.39
C ASP A 257 9.06 -7.72 6.74
N GLY A 258 10.16 -6.97 6.67
CA GLY A 258 10.85 -6.42 7.83
C GLY A 258 10.32 -5.07 8.29
N ASN A 259 9.35 -4.47 7.59
CA ASN A 259 8.60 -3.29 8.01
C ASN A 259 9.45 -2.18 8.67
N GLU A 260 10.63 -1.90 8.11
CA GLU A 260 11.59 -0.88 8.53
C GLU A 260 12.26 -1.10 9.92
N GLN A 261 12.42 -2.35 10.38
CA GLN A 261 12.97 -2.66 11.71
C GLN A 261 14.49 -2.44 11.84
N PHE A 262 15.26 -2.51 10.76
CA PHE A 262 16.72 -2.48 10.84
C PHE A 262 17.30 -1.08 10.58
N GLN A 263 18.05 -0.55 11.55
CA GLN A 263 18.68 0.78 11.45
C GLN A 263 19.96 0.80 10.58
N SER A 264 20.46 -0.36 10.16
CA SER A 264 21.64 -0.45 9.30
C SER A 264 21.62 -1.71 8.44
N ILE A 265 22.33 -1.66 7.31
CA ILE A 265 22.55 -2.83 6.45
C ILE A 265 23.33 -3.94 7.16
N THR A 266 24.25 -3.58 8.07
CA THR A 266 25.03 -4.54 8.84
C THR A 266 24.13 -5.31 9.80
N SER A 267 23.29 -4.64 10.58
CA SER A 267 22.35 -5.31 11.49
C SER A 267 21.39 -6.23 10.74
N PHE A 268 20.90 -5.81 9.58
CA PHE A 268 20.05 -6.66 8.75
C PHE A 268 20.81 -7.87 8.21
N ARG A 269 22.02 -7.69 7.69
CA ARG A 269 22.86 -8.79 7.19
C ARG A 269 23.15 -9.82 8.27
N ASP A 270 23.47 -9.37 9.48
CA ASP A 270 23.82 -10.27 10.58
C ASP A 270 22.58 -11.06 11.06
N HIS A 271 21.40 -10.44 11.04
CA HIS A 271 20.12 -11.12 11.29
C HIS A 271 19.79 -12.13 10.17
N TRP A 272 19.88 -11.70 8.91
CA TRP A 272 19.63 -12.54 7.74
C TRP A 272 20.56 -13.76 7.70
N ASN A 273 21.85 -13.58 7.99
CA ASN A 273 22.80 -14.69 8.05
C ASN A 273 22.42 -15.72 9.11
N GLN A 274 21.84 -15.31 10.24
CA GLN A 274 21.38 -16.26 11.26
C GLN A 274 20.12 -17.00 10.79
N LEU A 275 19.15 -16.30 10.20
CA LEU A 275 17.96 -16.94 9.61
C LEU A 275 18.33 -17.94 8.51
N HIS A 276 19.18 -17.54 7.57
CA HIS A 276 19.53 -18.35 6.41
C HIS A 276 20.39 -19.58 6.75
N ASN A 277 21.08 -19.56 7.89
CA ASN A 277 21.88 -20.71 8.35
C ASN A 277 21.09 -21.68 9.25
N GLU A 278 19.77 -21.48 9.42
CA GLU A 278 18.92 -22.39 10.19
C GLU A 278 18.49 -23.60 9.32
N PRO A 279 18.98 -24.81 9.60
CA PRO A 279 18.77 -25.96 8.72
C PRO A 279 17.30 -26.36 8.54
N GLU A 280 16.44 -26.10 9.53
CA GLU A 280 15.00 -26.38 9.43
C GLU A 280 14.30 -25.50 8.38
N LEU A 281 14.90 -24.38 7.98
CA LEU A 281 14.35 -23.42 7.03
C LEU A 281 15.01 -23.49 5.65
N ASP A 282 16.04 -24.31 5.45
CA ASP A 282 16.81 -24.39 4.20
C ASP A 282 15.92 -24.59 2.98
N SER A 283 15.09 -25.64 2.99
CA SER A 283 14.17 -25.94 1.88
C SER A 283 13.04 -24.92 1.77
N PHE A 284 12.62 -24.32 2.89
CA PHE A 284 11.62 -23.27 2.88
C PHE A 284 12.14 -22.04 2.13
N PHE A 285 13.41 -21.65 2.33
CA PHE A 285 14.00 -20.50 1.64
C PHE A 285 14.18 -20.69 0.14
N GLU A 286 14.10 -21.90 -0.41
CA GLU A 286 14.03 -22.11 -1.86
C GLU A 286 12.79 -21.45 -2.50
N HIS A 287 11.75 -21.17 -1.69
CA HIS A 287 10.51 -20.52 -2.09
C HIS A 287 10.48 -18.99 -1.82
N LEU A 288 11.58 -18.42 -1.32
CA LEU A 288 11.69 -17.00 -1.01
C LEU A 288 11.85 -16.16 -2.29
N LEU A 289 10.97 -15.19 -2.48
CA LEU A 289 10.99 -14.25 -3.61
C LEU A 289 11.92 -13.06 -3.36
N PHE A 290 11.73 -12.38 -2.22
CA PHE A 290 12.50 -11.20 -1.81
C PHE A 290 12.19 -10.83 -0.35
N ILE A 291 12.95 -9.88 0.19
CA ILE A 291 12.75 -9.30 1.53
C ILE A 291 12.28 -7.85 1.35
N GLU A 292 11.07 -7.57 1.82
CA GLU A 292 10.37 -6.29 1.73
C GLU A 292 10.79 -5.37 2.87
N GLN A 293 11.29 -4.18 2.52
CA GLN A 293 11.59 -3.06 3.44
C GLN A 293 12.28 -3.47 4.76
N PRO A 294 13.47 -4.12 4.72
CA PRO A 294 14.17 -4.45 5.95
C PRO A 294 14.67 -3.19 6.68
N LEU A 295 15.19 -2.23 5.93
CA LEU A 295 15.86 -1.05 6.49
C LEU A 295 14.88 0.06 6.87
N HIS A 296 15.22 0.80 7.93
CA HIS A 296 14.51 2.02 8.31
C HIS A 296 14.53 3.04 7.17
N ARG A 297 13.41 3.74 6.95
CA ARG A 297 13.28 4.69 5.82
C ARG A 297 14.32 5.80 5.80
N ASP A 298 14.86 6.16 6.96
CA ASP A 298 15.91 7.19 7.10
C ASP A 298 17.25 6.76 6.48
N VAL A 299 17.50 5.45 6.37
CA VAL A 299 18.75 4.91 5.81
C VAL A 299 18.52 4.14 4.50
N ALA A 300 17.30 3.70 4.22
CA ALA A 300 16.99 2.78 3.12
C ALA A 300 17.34 3.32 1.70
N LEU A 301 17.43 4.64 1.53
CA LEU A 301 17.76 5.29 0.26
C LEU A 301 19.12 6.00 0.27
N ASP A 302 19.95 5.76 1.29
CA ASP A 302 21.31 6.30 1.35
C ASP A 302 22.12 5.84 0.14
N GLU A 303 22.84 6.76 -0.51
CA GLU A 303 23.66 6.46 -1.68
C GLU A 303 24.80 5.48 -1.35
N ALA A 304 25.24 5.42 -0.09
CA ALA A 304 26.24 4.46 0.37
C ALA A 304 25.77 3.00 0.32
N LEU A 305 24.47 2.75 0.11
CA LEU A 305 23.89 1.41 -0.03
C LEU A 305 23.75 0.92 -1.47
N LYS A 306 23.97 1.80 -2.46
CA LYS A 306 23.88 1.47 -3.91
C LYS A 306 25.18 0.85 -4.42
#